data_AF-A0A1J5HTN5-F1
#
_entry.id   AF-A0A1J5HTN5-F1
#
_cell.length_a   1.000
_cell.length_b   1.000
_cell.length_c   1.000
_cell.angle_alpha   90.00
_cell.angle_beta   90.00
_cell.angle_gamma   90.00
#
_symmetry.space_group_name_H-M   'P 1'
#
loop_
_entity.id
_entity.type
_entity.pdbx_description
1 polymer ?
#
loop_
_entity_poly.entity_id
_entity_poly.type
_entity_poly.pdbx_seq_one_letter_code
_entity_poly.pdbx_strand_id
1 'polypeptide(L)'
;MNINPEALFGTEKSWVQIAFSGCHELVQLISDLCTNCENQLRREKGIPEIGCQWKSETEIYAFVKELFANHEVYRHHSFSWLAPMHLDVYVPELNLAIEYQGQQHYMPIDIFGGQEGFEKTKVRDTIKKKLCQKNRVYLLYVRYDDEEPEKTIVDFIGKKMRLSVE
;
A
#
# COMPACT_ATOMS: atom_id res chain seq x y z
N MET A 1 45.78 -0.34 -6.92
CA MET A 1 46.10 0.87 -7.70
C MET A 1 47.00 1.74 -6.85
N ASN A 2 48.16 2.12 -7.37
CA ASN A 2 49.19 2.88 -6.64
C ASN A 2 48.76 4.35 -6.62
N ILE A 3 48.43 4.90 -5.45
CA ILE A 3 48.02 6.30 -5.33
C ILE A 3 49.19 7.08 -4.73
N ASN A 4 49.61 8.13 -5.43
CA ASN A 4 50.71 9.02 -5.04
C ASN A 4 50.33 9.85 -3.79
N PRO A 5 51.09 9.79 -2.68
CA PRO A 5 50.78 10.53 -1.45
C PRO A 5 50.90 12.06 -1.58
N GLU A 6 51.58 12.57 -2.61
CA GLU A 6 51.80 14.01 -2.78
C GLU A 6 50.55 14.76 -3.30
N ALA A 7 49.51 14.05 -3.73
CA ALA A 7 48.22 14.65 -4.10
C ALA A 7 47.38 15.08 -2.89
N LEU A 8 47.73 14.66 -1.67
CA LEU A 8 46.91 14.89 -0.48
C LEU A 8 47.18 16.25 0.20
N PHE A 9 48.32 16.89 -0.05
CA PHE A 9 48.65 18.17 0.58
C PHE A 9 49.42 19.08 -0.40
N GLY A 10 48.69 19.67 -1.34
CA GLY A 10 49.17 20.67 -2.28
C GLY A 10 48.18 21.81 -2.40
N THR A 11 48.66 23.01 -2.06
CA THR A 11 47.98 24.30 -2.02
C THR A 11 47.40 24.71 -3.36
N GLU A 12 46.08 24.87 -3.45
CA GLU A 12 45.34 25.98 -4.06
C GLU A 12 43.85 25.62 -4.08
N LYS A 13 43.00 26.59 -3.72
CA LYS A 13 41.53 26.42 -3.73
C LYS A 13 41.03 26.29 -5.18
N SER A 14 41.10 25.10 -5.76
CA SER A 14 40.22 24.76 -6.88
C SER A 14 38.89 24.30 -6.28
N TRP A 15 37.86 25.14 -6.38
CA TRP A 15 36.49 24.67 -6.17
C TRP A 15 36.21 23.67 -7.29
N VAL A 16 36.41 22.38 -7.03
CA VAL A 16 35.80 21.34 -7.85
C VAL A 16 34.30 21.57 -7.69
N GLN A 17 33.65 22.07 -8.74
CA GLN A 17 32.19 22.05 -8.81
C GLN A 17 31.79 20.58 -8.90
N ILE A 18 31.66 19.93 -7.75
CA ILE A 18 30.96 18.67 -7.64
C ILE A 18 29.49 19.03 -7.81
N ALA A 19 29.01 18.97 -9.04
CA ALA A 19 27.58 19.00 -9.29
C ALA A 19 26.98 17.79 -8.56
N PHE A 20 26.17 18.06 -7.53
CA PHE A 20 25.58 17.03 -6.68
C PHE A 20 24.78 15.99 -7.49
N SER A 21 24.22 16.43 -8.63
CA SER A 21 23.52 15.61 -9.61
C SER A 21 24.40 14.64 -10.41
N GLY A 22 25.72 14.86 -10.47
CA GLY A 22 26.66 14.04 -11.24
C GLY A 22 27.25 12.86 -10.45
N CYS A 23 27.07 12.83 -9.13
CA CYS A 23 27.61 11.79 -8.27
C CYS A 23 26.48 10.85 -7.83
N HIS A 24 26.12 9.91 -8.71
CA HIS A 24 25.04 8.96 -8.47
C HIS A 24 25.22 8.18 -7.16
N GLU A 25 26.45 7.78 -6.84
CA GLU A 25 26.80 7.08 -5.60
C GLU A 25 26.49 7.91 -4.35
N LEU A 26 26.75 9.22 -4.38
CA LEU A 26 26.46 10.12 -3.26
C LEU A 26 24.95 10.35 -3.10
N VAL A 27 24.23 10.53 -4.21
CA VAL A 27 22.77 10.66 -4.20
C VAL A 27 22.11 9.39 -3.65
N GLN A 28 22.59 8.22 -4.07
CA GLN A 28 22.10 6.95 -3.58
C GLN A 28 22.38 6.78 -2.08
N LEU A 29 23.60 7.08 -1.63
CA LEU A 29 23.96 7.02 -0.21
C LEU A 29 23.06 7.91 0.66
N ILE A 30 22.75 9.12 0.21
CA ILE A 30 21.87 10.04 0.94
C ILE A 30 20.44 9.51 0.97
N SER A 31 19.95 9.01 -0.16
CA SER A 31 18.63 8.38 -0.24
C SER A 31 18.52 7.21 0.74
N ASP A 32 19.50 6.30 0.72
CA ASP A 32 19.53 5.13 1.59
C ASP A 32 19.59 5.55 3.06
N LEU A 33 20.37 6.57 3.41
CA LEU A 33 20.45 7.10 4.77
C LEU A 33 19.10 7.68 5.23
N CYS A 34 18.43 8.46 4.37
CA CYS A 34 17.10 8.99 4.66
C CYS A 34 16.07 7.87 4.86
N THR A 35 16.04 6.88 3.96
CA THR A 35 15.16 5.70 4.08
C THR A 35 15.42 4.93 5.37
N ASN A 36 16.69 4.73 5.73
CA ASN A 36 17.06 4.02 6.96
C ASN A 36 16.63 4.77 8.23
N CYS A 37 16.84 6.09 8.28
CA CYS A 37 16.37 6.92 9.39
C CYS A 37 14.84 6.88 9.52
N GLU A 38 14.13 6.96 8.40
CA GLU A 38 12.68 6.88 8.40
C GLU A 38 12.19 5.49 8.84
N ASN A 39 12.82 4.42 8.37
CA ASN A 39 12.50 3.04 8.78
C ASN A 39 12.75 2.81 10.26
N GLN A 40 13.79 3.42 10.83
CA GLN A 40 14.02 3.38 12.28
C GLN A 40 12.88 4.06 13.04
N LEU A 41 12.46 5.25 12.63
CA LEU A 41 11.33 5.96 13.24
C LEU A 41 10.02 5.18 13.10
N ARG A 42 9.81 4.55 11.93
CA ARG A 42 8.66 3.70 11.63
C ARG A 42 8.61 2.51 12.59
N ARG A 43 9.73 1.80 12.79
CA ARG A 43 9.85 0.71 13.78
C ARG A 43 9.48 1.16 15.20
N GLU A 44 10.05 2.28 15.67
CA GLU A 44 9.75 2.84 17.00
C GLU A 44 8.27 3.17 17.19
N LYS A 45 7.60 3.58 16.10
CA LYS A 45 6.17 3.92 16.09
C LYS A 45 5.25 2.75 15.76
N GLY A 46 5.78 1.54 15.56
CA GLY A 46 4.99 0.37 15.13
C GLY A 46 4.39 0.52 13.72
N ILE A 47 4.95 1.43 12.92
CA ILE A 47 4.53 1.69 11.54
C ILE A 47 5.38 0.82 10.60
N PRO A 48 4.79 0.30 9.51
CA PRO A 48 5.48 -0.24 8.33
C PRO A 48 6.80 0.43 7.95
N GLU A 49 7.87 -0.33 7.75
CA GLU A 49 9.07 0.15 7.05
C GLU A 49 8.80 0.37 5.55
N ILE A 50 9.47 1.36 4.96
CA ILE A 50 9.56 1.55 3.51
C ILE A 50 10.24 0.32 2.90
N GLY A 51 9.58 -0.32 1.95
CA GLY A 51 10.10 -1.48 1.24
C GLY A 51 9.84 -2.84 1.90
N CYS A 52 9.29 -2.86 3.14
CA CYS A 52 8.58 -4.05 3.60
C CYS A 52 7.34 -4.23 2.73
N GLN A 53 7.01 -5.47 2.34
CA GLN A 53 5.82 -5.78 1.53
C GLN A 53 4.52 -5.55 2.31
N TRP A 54 4.22 -4.29 2.60
CA TRP A 54 2.90 -3.85 2.97
C TRP A 54 2.16 -3.68 1.66
N LYS A 55 1.41 -4.70 1.24
CA LYS A 55 0.62 -4.61 0.03
C LYS A 55 -0.28 -3.39 0.14
N SER A 56 0.05 -2.35 -0.61
CA SER A 56 -0.82 -1.20 -0.67
C SER A 56 -2.10 -1.59 -1.42
N GLU A 57 -3.14 -0.79 -1.23
CA GLU A 57 -4.35 -0.83 -2.07
C GLU A 57 -4.01 -0.86 -3.58
N THR A 58 -2.94 -0.15 -3.97
CA THR A 58 -2.40 -0.14 -5.34
C THR A 58 -1.88 -1.51 -5.78
N GLU A 59 -1.19 -2.25 -4.92
CA GLU A 59 -0.67 -3.59 -5.24
C GLU A 59 -1.79 -4.62 -5.33
N ILE A 60 -2.78 -4.55 -4.44
CA ILE A 60 -3.97 -5.40 -4.53
C ILE A 60 -4.71 -5.11 -5.84
N TYR A 61 -4.88 -3.85 -6.21
CA TYR A 61 -5.48 -3.48 -7.49
C TYR A 61 -4.68 -4.04 -8.67
N ALA A 62 -3.36 -3.88 -8.67
CA ALA A 62 -2.50 -4.38 -9.75
C ALA A 62 -2.61 -5.91 -9.90
N PHE A 63 -2.53 -6.64 -8.78
CA PHE A 63 -2.68 -8.08 -8.75
C PHE A 63 -4.04 -8.54 -9.29
N VAL A 64 -5.13 -7.92 -8.82
CA VAL A 64 -6.49 -8.25 -9.29
C VAL A 64 -6.64 -7.90 -10.76
N LYS A 65 -6.07 -6.78 -11.22
CA LYS A 65 -6.13 -6.38 -12.63
C LYS A 65 -5.40 -7.36 -13.54
N GLU A 66 -4.28 -7.92 -13.08
CA GLU A 66 -3.54 -8.97 -13.78
C GLU A 66 -4.34 -10.29 -13.80
N LEU A 67 -4.91 -10.70 -12.67
CA LEU A 67 -5.75 -11.90 -12.57
C LEU A 67 -6.97 -11.84 -13.50
N PHE A 68 -7.51 -10.65 -13.71
CA PHE A 68 -8.67 -10.37 -14.56
C PHE A 68 -8.29 -9.53 -15.80
N ALA A 69 -7.18 -9.87 -16.47
CA ALA A 69 -6.65 -9.10 -17.59
C ALA A 69 -7.70 -8.81 -18.71
N ASN A 70 -8.61 -9.75 -18.95
CA ASN A 70 -9.66 -9.64 -19.98
C ASN A 70 -11.01 -9.11 -19.46
N HIS A 71 -11.08 -8.73 -18.18
CA HIS A 71 -12.33 -8.32 -17.55
C HIS A 71 -12.22 -6.91 -16.94
N GLU A 72 -13.36 -6.31 -16.67
CA GLU A 72 -13.43 -5.00 -16.02
C GLU A 72 -13.02 -5.12 -14.55
N VAL A 73 -12.12 -4.23 -14.13
CA VAL A 73 -11.71 -4.07 -12.74
C VAL A 73 -11.62 -2.58 -12.48
N TYR A 74 -12.44 -2.10 -11.56
CA TYR A 74 -12.51 -0.69 -11.18
C TYR A 74 -11.73 -0.46 -9.89
N ARG A 75 -10.96 0.62 -9.88
CA ARG A 75 -10.33 1.15 -8.67
C ARG A 75 -11.20 2.25 -8.08
N HIS A 76 -11.25 2.37 -6.74
CA HIS A 76 -11.99 3.42 -6.03
C HIS A 76 -13.44 3.57 -6.52
N HIS A 77 -14.11 2.45 -6.78
CA HIS A 77 -15.43 2.47 -7.36
C HIS A 77 -16.48 2.93 -6.33
N SER A 78 -17.13 4.05 -6.60
CA SER A 78 -18.19 4.60 -5.76
C SER A 78 -19.55 4.42 -6.42
N PHE A 79 -20.35 3.50 -5.89
CA PHE A 79 -21.75 3.41 -6.26
C PHE A 79 -22.57 4.60 -5.74
N SER A 80 -23.66 4.94 -6.43
CA SER A 80 -24.59 5.99 -5.99
C SER A 80 -25.17 5.74 -4.58
N TRP A 81 -25.38 4.46 -4.24
CA TRP A 81 -25.84 4.04 -2.91
C TRP A 81 -24.74 3.95 -1.86
N LEU A 82 -23.46 4.06 -2.26
CA LEU A 82 -22.30 4.00 -1.37
C LEU A 82 -21.68 5.38 -1.11
N ALA A 83 -21.93 6.33 -2.02
CA ALA A 83 -21.41 7.69 -1.94
C ALA A 83 -21.71 8.34 -0.56
N PRO A 84 -20.74 9.07 0.02
CA PRO A 84 -19.46 9.47 -0.58
C PRO A 84 -18.32 8.44 -0.43
N MET A 85 -18.60 7.23 0.08
CA MET A 85 -17.59 6.18 0.22
C MET A 85 -17.36 5.45 -1.11
N HIS A 86 -16.20 4.82 -1.25
CA HIS A 86 -15.86 3.98 -2.39
C HIS A 86 -15.39 2.60 -1.95
N LEU A 87 -15.34 1.70 -2.92
CA LEU A 87 -14.70 0.40 -2.82
C LEU A 87 -13.29 0.47 -3.41
N ASP A 88 -12.29 -0.07 -2.71
CA ASP A 88 -10.89 -0.01 -3.16
C ASP A 88 -10.71 -0.66 -4.54
N VAL A 89 -11.17 -1.90 -4.67
CA VAL A 89 -11.19 -2.66 -5.93
C VAL A 89 -12.56 -3.30 -6.12
N TYR A 90 -13.14 -3.16 -7.31
CA TYR A 90 -14.42 -3.77 -7.67
C TYR A 90 -14.34 -4.52 -9.00
N VAL A 91 -14.76 -5.78 -8.99
CA VAL A 91 -14.86 -6.69 -10.14
C VAL A 91 -16.35 -6.92 -10.43
N PRO A 92 -16.93 -6.25 -11.45
CA PRO A 92 -18.37 -6.27 -11.72
C PRO A 92 -18.93 -7.66 -12.00
N GLU A 93 -18.19 -8.46 -12.77
CA GLU A 93 -18.64 -9.78 -13.21
C GLU A 93 -18.87 -10.74 -12.04
N LEU A 94 -18.08 -10.61 -10.97
CA LEU A 94 -18.24 -11.40 -9.76
C LEU A 94 -19.11 -10.71 -8.71
N ASN A 95 -19.57 -9.49 -8.99
CA ASN A 95 -20.11 -8.54 -8.04
C ASN A 95 -19.27 -8.50 -6.74
N LEU A 96 -17.94 -8.45 -6.92
CA LEU A 96 -16.96 -8.61 -5.85
C LEU A 96 -16.23 -7.30 -5.60
N ALA A 97 -16.20 -6.89 -4.35
CA ALA A 97 -15.37 -5.82 -3.83
C ALA A 97 -14.25 -6.40 -2.96
N ILE A 98 -13.03 -5.89 -3.13
CA ILE A 98 -11.87 -6.23 -2.33
C ILE A 98 -11.38 -4.95 -1.67
N GLU A 99 -11.22 -4.97 -0.35
CA GLU A 99 -10.85 -3.83 0.48
C GLU A 99 -9.57 -4.14 1.26
N TYR A 100 -8.60 -3.23 1.19
CA TYR A 100 -7.41 -3.33 2.01
C TYR A 100 -7.65 -2.68 3.38
N GLN A 101 -7.39 -3.42 4.45
CA GLN A 101 -7.61 -2.97 5.81
C GLN A 101 -6.26 -2.72 6.49
N GLY A 102 -5.81 -1.47 6.40
CA GLY A 102 -4.63 -0.98 7.13
C GLY A 102 -4.77 -1.06 8.65
N GLN A 103 -3.68 -0.83 9.38
CA GLN A 103 -3.65 -0.84 10.85
C GLN A 103 -4.74 0.07 11.48
N GLN A 104 -5.09 1.18 10.83
CA GLN A 104 -6.11 2.12 11.30
C GLN A 104 -7.52 1.53 11.45
N HIS A 105 -7.79 0.35 10.85
CA HIS A 105 -9.05 -0.38 11.01
C HIS A 105 -9.08 -1.22 12.29
N TYR A 106 -7.94 -1.41 12.97
CA TYR A 106 -7.79 -2.29 14.12
C TYR A 106 -7.35 -1.56 15.39
N MET A 107 -6.61 -0.46 15.25
CA MET A 107 -6.12 0.32 16.38
C MET A 107 -6.15 1.82 16.09
N PRO A 108 -6.26 2.67 17.13
CA PRO A 108 -6.10 4.10 16.99
C PRO A 108 -4.68 4.44 16.57
N ILE A 109 -4.57 5.28 15.55
CA ILE A 109 -3.29 5.77 15.04
C ILE A 109 -3.39 7.29 14.96
N ASP A 110 -2.46 8.00 15.60
CA ASP A 110 -2.52 9.46 15.76
C ASP A 110 -2.61 10.20 14.42
N ILE A 111 -1.82 9.77 13.41
CA ILE A 111 -1.86 10.37 12.06
C ILE A 111 -3.21 10.22 11.37
N PHE A 112 -4.04 9.27 11.80
CA PHE A 112 -5.40 9.03 11.30
C PHE A 112 -6.49 9.56 12.25
N GLY A 113 -6.13 10.41 13.21
CA GLY A 113 -7.07 11.02 14.16
C GLY A 113 -7.23 10.26 15.47
N GLY A 114 -6.30 9.35 15.79
CA GLY A 114 -6.25 8.62 17.06
C GLY A 114 -7.54 7.85 17.34
N GLN A 115 -8.02 7.94 18.59
CA GLN A 115 -9.24 7.24 19.02
C GLN A 115 -10.50 7.68 18.27
N GLU A 116 -10.66 8.97 18.01
CA GLU A 116 -11.83 9.49 17.29
C GLU A 116 -11.84 9.01 15.83
N GLY A 117 -10.67 9.04 15.18
CA GLY A 117 -10.50 8.53 13.82
C GLY A 117 -10.80 7.03 13.70
N PHE A 118 -10.36 6.25 14.69
CA PHE A 118 -10.64 4.82 14.76
C PHE A 118 -12.13 4.51 14.86
N GLU A 119 -12.86 5.18 15.76
CA GLU A 119 -14.30 4.97 15.91
C GLU A 119 -15.08 5.39 14.65
N LYS A 120 -14.69 6.50 13.99
CA LYS A 120 -15.25 6.89 12.69
C LYS A 120 -14.99 5.85 11.60
N THR A 121 -13.83 5.18 11.65
CA THR A 121 -13.47 4.12 10.70
C THR A 121 -14.35 2.89 10.90
N LYS A 122 -14.52 2.41 12.14
CA LYS A 122 -15.45 1.31 12.44
C LYS A 122 -16.89 1.57 11.99
N VAL A 123 -17.39 2.80 12.19
CA VAL A 123 -18.73 3.20 11.74
C VAL A 123 -18.82 3.11 10.22
N ARG A 124 -17.83 3.65 9.49
CA ARG A 124 -17.77 3.57 8.03
C ARG A 124 -17.72 2.13 7.52
N ASP A 125 -16.88 1.28 8.12
CA ASP A 125 -16.77 -0.14 7.76
C ASP A 125 -18.09 -0.88 7.97
N THR A 126 -18.78 -0.59 9.08
CA THR A 126 -20.10 -1.16 9.37
C THR A 126 -21.15 -0.76 8.35
N ILE A 127 -21.18 0.52 7.96
CA ILE A 127 -22.11 1.03 6.95
C ILE A 127 -21.78 0.41 5.59
N LYS A 128 -20.50 0.41 5.19
CA LYS A 128 -20.02 -0.16 3.92
C LYS A 128 -20.43 -1.63 3.81
N LYS A 129 -20.19 -2.43 4.85
CA LYS A 129 -20.58 -3.85 4.89
C LYS A 129 -22.09 -4.05 4.70
N LYS A 130 -22.91 -3.29 5.43
CA LYS A 130 -24.39 -3.37 5.33
C LYS A 130 -24.87 -3.01 3.93
N LEU A 131 -24.31 -1.95 3.33
CA LEU A 131 -24.67 -1.52 1.99
C LEU A 131 -24.26 -2.54 0.92
N CYS A 132 -23.07 -3.12 1.03
CA CYS A 132 -22.62 -4.19 0.11
C CYS A 132 -23.55 -5.41 0.20
N GLN A 133 -23.86 -5.87 1.42
CA GLN A 133 -24.79 -6.98 1.65
C GLN A 133 -26.18 -6.70 1.06
N LYS A 134 -26.74 -5.51 1.28
CA LYS A 134 -28.04 -5.11 0.73
C LYS A 134 -28.08 -5.14 -0.80
N ASN A 135 -26.97 -4.75 -1.44
CA ASN A 135 -26.83 -4.71 -2.89
C ASN A 135 -26.20 -5.99 -3.47
N ARG A 136 -26.09 -7.06 -2.67
CA ARG A 136 -25.53 -8.36 -3.06
C ARG A 136 -24.08 -8.30 -3.57
N VAL A 137 -23.35 -7.27 -3.19
CA VAL A 137 -21.91 -7.12 -3.46
C VAL A 137 -21.16 -7.97 -2.42
N TYR A 138 -20.37 -8.93 -2.90
CA TYR A 138 -19.46 -9.70 -2.05
C TYR A 138 -18.32 -8.80 -1.62
N LEU A 139 -17.99 -8.81 -0.33
CA LEU A 139 -16.96 -7.94 0.24
C LEU A 139 -15.88 -8.80 0.88
N LEU A 140 -14.68 -8.78 0.29
CA LEU A 140 -13.48 -9.40 0.84
C LEU A 140 -12.63 -8.32 1.50
N TYR A 141 -12.27 -8.55 2.76
CA TYR A 141 -11.30 -7.72 3.47
C TYR A 141 -9.95 -8.42 3.48
N VAL A 142 -8.93 -7.74 2.97
CA VAL A 142 -7.53 -8.17 3.03
C VAL A 142 -6.85 -7.36 4.13
N ARG A 143 -6.32 -8.06 5.14
CA ARG A 143 -5.71 -7.38 6.28
C ARG A 143 -4.29 -6.93 5.94
N TYR A 144 -3.83 -5.88 6.60
CA TYR A 144 -2.46 -5.41 6.47
C TYR A 144 -1.40 -6.42 6.91
N ASP A 145 -1.77 -7.33 7.81
CA ASP A 145 -0.92 -8.37 8.39
C ASP A 145 -1.16 -9.75 7.75
N ASP A 146 -1.84 -9.81 6.61
CA ASP A 146 -1.93 -11.02 5.80
C ASP A 146 -0.57 -11.27 5.12
N GLU A 147 0.05 -12.41 5.42
CA GLU A 147 1.34 -12.82 4.85
C GLU A 147 1.21 -13.30 3.40
N GLU A 148 0.02 -13.77 2.97
CA GLU A 148 -0.23 -14.28 1.62
C GLU A 148 -1.52 -13.69 1.00
N PRO A 149 -1.62 -12.35 0.84
CA PRO A 149 -2.86 -11.69 0.42
C PRO A 149 -3.31 -12.08 -0.99
N GLU A 150 -2.40 -12.37 -1.93
CA GLU A 150 -2.76 -12.93 -3.25
C GLU A 150 -3.51 -14.24 -3.12
N LYS A 151 -3.01 -15.13 -2.27
CA LYS A 151 -3.59 -16.46 -2.06
C LYS A 151 -4.95 -16.34 -1.39
N THR A 152 -5.09 -15.47 -0.39
CA THR A 152 -6.39 -15.15 0.22
C THR A 152 -7.40 -14.70 -0.83
N ILE A 153 -7.00 -13.80 -1.74
CA ILE A 153 -7.86 -13.32 -2.83
C ILE A 153 -8.23 -14.46 -3.80
N VAL A 154 -7.25 -15.24 -4.26
CA VAL A 154 -7.45 -16.35 -5.20
C VAL A 154 -8.35 -17.43 -4.60
N ASP A 155 -8.13 -17.81 -3.34
CA ASP A 155 -8.93 -18.81 -2.65
C ASP A 155 -10.39 -18.36 -2.49
N PHE A 156 -10.59 -17.08 -2.17
CA PHE A 156 -11.92 -16.50 -2.05
C PHE A 156 -12.65 -16.51 -3.40
N ILE A 157 -11.99 -16.05 -4.46
CA ILE A 157 -12.53 -16.05 -5.82
C ILE A 157 -12.83 -17.47 -6.29
N GLY A 158 -11.91 -18.42 -6.08
CA GLY A 158 -12.08 -19.81 -6.46
C GLY A 158 -13.26 -20.48 -5.76
N LYS A 159 -13.48 -20.21 -4.46
CA LYS A 159 -14.69 -20.65 -3.75
C LYS A 159 -15.96 -20.05 -4.37
N LYS A 160 -15.93 -18.76 -4.73
CA LYS A 160 -17.09 -18.07 -5.29
C LYS A 160 -17.46 -18.59 -6.68
N MET A 161 -16.48 -18.82 -7.56
CA MET A 161 -16.75 -19.37 -8.90
C MET A 161 -17.36 -20.78 -8.82
N ARG A 162 -16.90 -21.63 -7.88
CA ARG A 162 -17.50 -22.97 -7.67
C ARG A 162 -18.97 -22.90 -7.26
N LEU A 163 -19.32 -21.99 -6.35
CA LEU A 163 -20.70 -21.77 -5.88
C LEU A 163 -21.65 -21.16 -6.93
N SER A 164 -21.12 -20.68 -8.05
CA SER A 164 -21.92 -20.11 -9.15
C SER A 164 -22.18 -21.10 -10.28
N VAL A 165 -21.59 -22.30 -10.23
CA VAL A 165 -21.76 -23.37 -11.22
C VAL A 165 -22.73 -24.46 -10.72
N GLU A 166 -23.09 -24.43 -9.43
CA GLU A 166 -24.15 -25.24 -8.80
C GLU A 166 -25.48 -24.47 -8.73
#